data_AF-A0A369M3D9-F1
#
_entry.id   AF-A0A369M3D9-F1
#
_cell.length_a   1.000
_cell.length_b   1.000
_cell.length_c   1.000
_cell.angle_alpha   90.00
_cell.angle_beta   90.00
_cell.angle_gamma   90.00
#
_symmetry.space_group_name_H-M   'P 1'
#
loop_
_entity.id
_entity.type
_entity.pdbx_description
1 polymer ?
#
loop_
_entity_poly.entity_id
_entity_poly.type
_entity_poly.pdbx_seq_one_letter_code
_entity_poly.pdbx_strand_id
1 'polypeptide(L)' 'VQSVIEDQASGSTKQKELAQETVKRYLIPVPPLAEQRRIAERVSELMPLVGEYGKLEDEREALDASLPER' A
#
# COMPACT_ATOMS: atom_id res chain seq x y z
N VAL A 1 -8.93 -1.63 -9.03
CA VAL A 1 -7.53 -1.81 -9.48
C VAL A 1 -6.86 -2.90 -8.65
N GLN A 2 -6.73 -2.73 -7.34
CA GLN A 2 -6.11 -3.74 -6.45
C GLN A 2 -6.83 -5.10 -6.45
N SER A 3 -8.17 -5.13 -6.40
CA SER A 3 -8.95 -6.36 -6.51
C SER A 3 -8.65 -7.14 -7.79
N VAL A 4 -8.57 -6.45 -8.93
CA VAL A 4 -8.30 -7.06 -10.24
C VAL A 4 -6.88 -7.63 -10.32
N ILE A 5 -5.90 -6.96 -9.71
CA ILE A 5 -4.51 -7.46 -9.65
C ILE A 5 -4.42 -8.70 -8.75
N GLU A 6 -5.17 -8.71 -7.64
CA GLU A 6 -5.27 -9.87 -6.76
C GLU A 6 -5.98 -11.06 -7.40
N ASP A 7 -6.97 -10.82 -8.26
CA ASP A 7 -7.69 -11.85 -9.02
C ASP A 7 -6.80 -12.46 -10.14
N GLN A 8 -5.82 -11.71 -10.64
CA GLN A 8 -4.86 -12.17 -11.65
C GLN A 8 -3.57 -12.76 -11.05
N ALA A 9 -3.43 -12.72 -9.72
CA ALA A 9 -2.35 -13.41 -9.02
C ALA A 9 -2.66 -14.92 -8.94
N SER A 10 -1.65 -15.76 -9.16
CA SER A 10 -1.76 -17.22 -9.10
C SER A 10 -1.09 -17.78 -7.86
N GLY A 11 -1.42 -18.99 -7.44
CA GLY A 11 -0.67 -19.70 -6.39
C GLY A 11 -1.54 -20.66 -5.58
N SER A 12 -0.88 -21.53 -4.81
CA SER A 12 -1.55 -22.53 -3.97
C SER A 12 -1.90 -21.96 -2.59
N THR A 13 -2.56 -22.77 -1.75
CA THR A 13 -3.14 -22.41 -0.46
C THR A 13 -2.15 -21.61 0.41
N LYS A 14 -2.32 -20.27 0.43
CA LYS A 14 -1.57 -19.23 1.18
C LYS A 14 -0.41 -18.51 0.47
N GLN A 15 -0.10 -18.77 -0.80
CA GLN A 15 0.83 -17.94 -1.58
C GLN A 15 0.10 -17.27 -2.75
N LYS A 16 0.02 -15.94 -2.73
CA LYS A 16 -0.32 -15.15 -3.92
C LYS A 16 0.98 -14.77 -4.61
N GLU A 17 1.17 -15.29 -5.82
CA GLU A 17 2.30 -14.98 -6.69
C GLU A 17 1.82 -14.11 -7.86
N LEU A 18 2.45 -12.95 -8.03
CA LEU A 18 2.19 -12.06 -9.14
C LEU A 18 3.28 -12.26 -10.20
N ALA A 19 2.93 -12.92 -11.30
CA ALA A 19 3.86 -13.12 -12.41
C ALA A 19 4.27 -11.78 -13.04
N GLN A 20 5.54 -11.65 -13.42
CA GLN A 20 6.05 -10.43 -14.08
C GLN A 20 5.28 -10.11 -15.37
N GLU A 21 4.84 -11.14 -16.09
CA GLU A 21 4.06 -10.99 -17.31
C GLU A 21 2.70 -10.34 -17.04
N THR A 22 2.03 -10.73 -15.95
CA THR A 22 0.77 -10.12 -15.49
C THR A 22 0.95 -8.62 -15.24
N VAL A 23 2.03 -8.23 -14.54
CA VAL A 23 2.34 -6.81 -14.27
C VAL A 23 2.54 -6.03 -15.57
N LYS A 24 3.34 -6.57 -16.50
CA LYS A 24 3.66 -5.89 -17.78
C LYS A 24 2.43 -5.69 -18.66
N ARG A 25 1.46 -6.60 -18.60
CA ARG A 25 0.25 -6.57 -19.43
C ARG A 25 -0.90 -5.77 -18.79
N TYR A 26 -0.78 -5.41 -17.52
CA TYR A 26 -1.84 -4.70 -16.81
C TYR A 26 -1.98 -3.26 -17.32
N LEU A 27 -3.15 -2.93 -17.86
CA LEU A 27 -3.45 -1.60 -18.34
C LEU A 27 -3.83 -0.69 -17.17
N ILE A 28 -3.13 0.45 -17.06
CA ILE A 28 -3.46 1.51 -16.11
C ILE A 28 -3.92 2.77 -16.84
N PRO A 29 -4.89 3.52 -16.31
CA PRO A 29 -5.22 4.83 -16.84
C PRO A 29 -4.06 5.80 -16.55
N VAL A 30 -3.52 6.40 -17.60
CA VAL A 30 -2.44 7.39 -17.48
C VAL A 30 -3.02 8.77 -17.77
N PRO A 31 -3.15 9.66 -16.77
CA PRO A 31 -3.69 11.00 -16.99
C PRO A 31 -2.65 11.90 -17.71
N PRO A 32 -3.02 13.12 -18.15
CA PRO A 32 -2.06 14.07 -18.71
C PRO A 32 -0.90 14.38 -17.76
N LEU A 33 0.28 14.72 -18.30
CA LEU A 33 1.51 14.87 -17.50
C LEU A 33 1.40 15.90 -16.36
N ALA A 34 0.70 17.01 -16.59
CA ALA A 34 0.48 18.00 -15.55
C ALA A 34 -0.30 17.42 -14.36
N GLU A 35 -1.29 16.59 -14.63
CA GLU A 35 -2.11 15.92 -13.63
C GLU A 35 -1.33 14.82 -12.90
N GLN A 36 -0.49 14.05 -13.62
CA GLN A 36 0.41 13.09 -13.00
C GLN A 36 1.32 13.75 -11.96
N ARG A 37 1.89 14.92 -12.28
CA ARG A 37 2.75 15.69 -11.36
C ARG A 37 1.97 16.18 -10.14
N ARG A 38 0.79 16.79 -10.37
CA ARG A 38 -0.08 17.28 -9.29
C ARG A 38 -0.44 16.17 -8.29
N ILE A 39 -0.79 14.98 -8.79
CA ILE A 39 -1.11 13.83 -7.95
C ILE A 39 0.15 13.37 -7.18
N ALA A 40 1.28 13.22 -7.85
CA ALA A 40 2.53 12.74 -7.23
C ALA A 40 3.03 13.70 -6.14
N GLU A 41 2.96 15.00 -6.37
CA GLU A 41 3.29 16.03 -5.38
C GLU A 41 2.39 15.91 -4.15
N ARG A 42 1.07 15.84 -4.36
CA ARG A 42 0.13 15.73 -3.24
C ARG A 42 0.29 14.45 -2.41
N VAL A 43 0.57 13.33 -3.06
CA VAL A 43 0.88 12.07 -2.36
C VAL A 43 2.19 12.20 -1.58
N SER A 44 3.22 12.81 -2.18
CA SER A 44 4.52 13.01 -1.52
C SER A 44 4.43 13.89 -0.28
N GLU A 45 3.57 14.92 -0.30
CA GLU A 45 3.30 15.76 0.87
C GLU A 45 2.65 14.98 2.03
N LEU A 46 1.82 13.98 1.72
CA LEU A 46 1.07 13.20 2.73
C LEU A 46 1.87 12.01 3.27
N MET A 47 2.82 11.46 2.50
CA MET A 47 3.59 10.28 2.90
C MET A 47 4.33 10.41 4.25
N PRO A 48 4.98 11.55 4.59
CA PRO A 48 5.61 11.72 5.89
C PRO A 48 4.62 11.64 7.05
N LEU A 49 3.42 12.22 6.89
CA LEU A 49 2.38 12.21 7.92
C LEU A 49 1.87 10.80 8.17
N VAL A 50 1.64 10.02 7.11
CA VAL A 50 1.27 8.60 7.23
C VAL A 50 2.36 7.81 7.95
N GLY A 51 3.63 8.08 7.63
CA GLY A 51 4.77 7.44 8.28
C GLY A 51 4.91 7.79 9.76
N GLU A 52 4.64 9.04 10.14
CA GLU A 52 4.63 9.49 11.54
C GLU A 52 3.50 8.82 12.33
N TYR A 53 2.28 8.86 11.82
CA TYR A 53 1.13 8.21 12.48
C TYR A 53 1.31 6.71 12.62
N GLY A 54 1.89 6.04 11.62
CA GLY A 54 2.19 4.61 11.71
C GLY A 54 3.11 4.27 12.89
N LYS A 55 4.21 5.04 13.04
CA LYS A 55 5.14 4.84 14.17
C LYS A 55 4.48 5.09 15.52
N LEU A 56 3.69 6.15 15.63
CA LEU A 56 2.99 6.48 16.87
C LEU A 56 1.99 5.38 17.27
N GLU A 57 1.28 4.80 16.31
CA GLU A 57 0.36 3.70 16.60
C GLU A 57 1.12 2.43 17.01
N ASP A 58 2.25 2.11 16.35
CA ASP A 58 3.11 0.98 16.74
C ASP A 58 3.63 1.15 18.18
N GLU A 59 4.05 2.36 18.56
CA GLU A 59 4.49 2.68 19.93
C GLU A 59 3.35 2.57 20.94
N ARG A 60 2.16 3.05 20.58
CA ARG A 60 0.96 2.96 21.42
C ARG A 60 0.57 1.50 21.65
N GLU A 61 0.58 0.68 20.61
CA GLU A 61 0.26 -0.74 20.71
C GLU A 61 1.27 -1.48 21.61
N ALA A 62 2.56 -1.15 21.49
CA ALA A 62 3.59 -1.71 22.37
C ALA A 62 3.39 -1.32 23.84
N LEU A 63 2.96 -0.08 24.12
CA LEU A 63 2.62 0.36 25.47
C LEU A 63 1.41 -0.38 26.02
N ASP A 64 0.33 -0.49 25.24
CA ASP A 64 -0.88 -1.22 25.64
C ASP A 64 -0.57 -2.69 25.94
N ALA A 65 0.26 -3.35 25.12
CA ALA A 65 0.70 -4.72 25.35
C ALA A 65 1.57 -4.90 26.60
N SER A 66 2.23 -3.84 27.07
CA SER A 66 3.09 -3.86 28.26
C SER A 66 2.32 -3.66 29.57
N LEU A 67 1.02 -3.31 29.50
CA LEU A 67 0.20 -3.12 30.69
C LEU A 67 -0.10 -4.49 31.34
N PRO A 68 0.13 -4.63 32.66
CA PRO A 68 -0.24 -5.86 33.35
C PRO A 68 -1.76 -6.01 33.38
N GLU A 69 -2.26 -7.20 33.03
CA GLU A 69 -3.65 -7.58 33.29
C GLU A 69 -3.91 -7.45 34.80
N ARG A 70 -4.90 -6.65 35.18
CA ARG A 70 -5.44 -6.61 36.53
C ARG A 70 -6.54 -7.63 36.69
#